data_AF-A0A956P0P4-F1
#
_entry.id   AF-A0A956P0P4-F1
#
_cell.length_a   1.000
_cell.length_b   1.000
_cell.length_c   1.000
_cell.angle_alpha   90.00
_cell.angle_beta   90.00
_cell.angle_gamma   90.00
#
_symmetry.space_group_name_H-M   'P 1'
#
loop_
_entity.id
_entity.type
_entity.pdbx_description
1 polymer ?
#
loop_
_entity_poly.entity_id
_entity_poly.type
_entity_poly.pdbx_seq_one_letter_code
_entity_poly.pdbx_strand_id
1 'polypeptide(L)'
;LYSRAVVELVRMGSLDALRVLARVTNEMTVGEMRQLLAHDPLTFTEEQYDLLIRAKTASLISGACEVGGLGAPAAEREALARFGEKLGMAFQIVDDLL
;
A
#
# COMPACT_ATOMS: atom_id res chain seq x y z
N LEU A 1 -3.70 -7.55 -15.78
CA LEU A 1 -4.58 -6.93 -14.76
C LEU A 1 -4.14 -5.51 -14.42
N TYR A 2 -2.87 -5.27 -14.04
CA TYR A 2 -2.32 -3.92 -13.78
C TYR A 2 -2.66 -2.89 -14.87
N SER A 3 -2.32 -3.20 -16.12
CA SER A 3 -2.63 -2.32 -17.27
C SER A 3 -4.13 -1.97 -17.38
N ARG A 4 -5.02 -2.90 -17.03
CA ARG A 4 -6.47 -2.65 -17.08
C ARG A 4 -6.90 -1.68 -15.97
N ALA A 5 -6.36 -1.80 -14.75
CA ALA A 5 -6.65 -0.86 -13.67
C ALA A 5 -6.21 0.57 -14.03
N VAL A 6 -5.03 0.74 -14.64
CA VAL A 6 -4.57 2.04 -15.14
C VAL A 6 -5.50 2.58 -16.22
N VAL A 7 -5.93 1.74 -17.16
CA VAL A 7 -6.91 2.14 -18.21
C VAL A 7 -8.21 2.63 -17.59
N GLU A 8 -8.77 1.95 -16.60
CA GLU A 8 -10.00 2.41 -15.95
C GLU A 8 -9.81 3.73 -15.18
N LEU A 9 -8.68 3.90 -14.47
CA LEU A 9 -8.38 5.17 -13.79
C LEU A 9 -8.21 6.35 -14.76
N VAL A 10 -7.58 6.11 -15.92
CA VAL A 10 -7.47 7.12 -16.98
C VAL A 10 -8.85 7.48 -17.53
N ARG A 11 -9.73 6.48 -17.74
CA ARG A 11 -11.12 6.72 -18.18
C ARG A 11 -11.94 7.53 -17.17
N MET A 12 -11.68 7.36 -15.88
CA MET A 12 -12.30 8.17 -14.81
C MET A 12 -11.79 9.62 -14.80
N GLY A 13 -10.70 9.95 -15.50
CA GLY A 13 -10.14 11.30 -15.58
C GLY A 13 -9.52 11.81 -14.27
N SER A 14 -9.33 10.93 -13.27
CA SER A 14 -8.81 11.32 -11.95
C SER A 14 -7.30 11.18 -11.89
N LEU A 15 -6.59 12.28 -12.11
CA LEU A 15 -5.14 12.35 -11.93
C LEU A 15 -4.71 12.05 -10.49
N ASP A 16 -5.55 12.41 -9.51
CA ASP A 16 -5.24 12.12 -8.10
C ASP A 16 -5.30 10.63 -7.78
N ALA A 17 -6.29 9.90 -8.31
CA ALA A 17 -6.33 8.45 -8.16
C ALA A 17 -5.14 7.76 -8.85
N LEU A 18 -4.75 8.25 -10.03
CA LEU A 18 -3.55 7.78 -10.72
C LEU A 18 -2.27 8.03 -9.91
N ARG A 19 -2.13 9.20 -9.27
CA ARG A 19 -1.00 9.52 -8.39
C ARG A 19 -0.94 8.57 -7.19
N VAL A 20 -2.09 8.30 -6.56
CA VAL A 20 -2.14 7.36 -5.43
C VAL A 20 -1.75 5.95 -5.88
N LEU A 21 -2.32 5.46 -6.98
CA LEU A 21 -1.96 4.15 -7.52
C LEU A 21 -0.46 4.07 -7.83
N ALA A 22 0.11 5.07 -8.52
CA ALA A 22 1.52 5.08 -8.88
C ALA A 22 2.44 5.10 -7.65
N ARG A 23 2.09 5.86 -6.60
CA ARG A 23 2.84 5.90 -5.35
C ARG A 23 2.85 4.51 -4.68
N VAL A 24 1.66 3.93 -4.50
CA VAL A 24 1.49 2.63 -3.85
C VAL A 24 2.21 1.52 -4.61
N THR A 25 2.08 1.48 -5.93
CA THR A 25 2.70 0.41 -6.73
C THR A 25 4.22 0.52 -6.73
N ASN A 26 4.76 1.74 -6.67
CA ASN A 26 6.18 1.96 -6.46
C ASN A 26 6.63 1.48 -5.07
N GLU A 27 5.89 1.81 -4.01
CA GLU A 27 6.17 1.34 -2.64
C GLU A 27 6.18 -0.18 -2.56
N MET A 28 5.18 -0.85 -3.14
CA MET A 28 5.09 -2.31 -3.22
C MET A 28 6.31 -2.89 -3.95
N THR A 29 6.65 -2.36 -5.12
CA THR A 29 7.77 -2.84 -5.95
C THR A 29 9.10 -2.71 -5.21
N VAL A 30 9.34 -1.58 -4.55
CA VAL A 30 10.56 -1.35 -3.75
C VAL A 30 10.60 -2.29 -2.54
N GLY A 31 9.46 -2.54 -1.89
CA GLY A 31 9.34 -3.52 -0.80
C GLY A 31 9.73 -4.92 -1.23
N GLU A 32 9.20 -5.39 -2.37
CA GLU A 32 9.54 -6.70 -2.93
C GLU A 32 11.02 -6.81 -3.32
N MET A 33 11.59 -5.77 -3.94
CA MET A 33 13.02 -5.76 -4.27
C MET A 33 13.90 -5.83 -3.02
N ARG A 34 13.55 -5.10 -1.95
CA ARG A 34 14.28 -5.16 -0.67
C ARG A 34 14.24 -6.55 -0.06
N GLN A 35 13.10 -7.24 -0.15
CA GLN A 35 12.97 -8.61 0.30
C GLN A 35 13.86 -9.57 -0.49
N LEU A 36 13.90 -9.44 -1.82
CA LEU A 36 14.75 -10.28 -2.68
C LEU A 36 16.24 -10.11 -2.41
N LEU A 37 16.67 -8.91 -2.01
CA LEU A 37 18.06 -8.58 -1.71
C LEU A 37 18.47 -8.90 -0.26
N ALA A 38 17.52 -9.19 0.63
CA ALA A 38 17.82 -9.62 1.99
C ALA A 38 18.42 -11.03 1.96
N HIS A 39 19.75 -11.12 2.04
CA HIS A 39 20.51 -12.35 1.82
C HIS A 39 20.63 -13.27 3.05
N ASP A 40 20.12 -12.89 4.21
CA ASP A 40 20.26 -13.70 5.43
C ASP A 40 18.97 -13.71 6.27
N PRO A 41 18.23 -14.85 6.32
CA PRO A 41 17.02 -15.00 7.13
C PRO A 41 17.25 -14.81 8.63
N LEU A 42 18.49 -15.00 9.12
CA LEU A 42 18.80 -14.98 10.56
C LEU A 42 18.95 -13.56 11.13
N THR A 43 19.00 -12.53 10.28
CA THR A 43 19.06 -11.12 10.69
C THR A 43 17.74 -10.37 10.48
N PHE A 44 16.65 -11.07 10.16
CA PHE A 44 15.35 -10.46 9.92
C PHE A 44 14.73 -9.91 11.23
N THR A 45 14.64 -8.58 11.33
CA THR A 45 14.11 -7.90 12.52
C THR A 45 12.61 -7.63 12.42
N GLU A 46 11.96 -7.37 13.55
CA GLU A 46 10.56 -6.91 13.59
C GLU A 46 10.36 -5.61 12.79
N GLU A 47 11.32 -4.70 12.81
CA GLU A 47 11.26 -3.48 11.99
C GLU A 47 11.27 -3.81 10.48
N GLN A 48 12.08 -4.79 10.07
CA GLN A 48 12.10 -5.24 8.68
C GLN A 48 10.81 -5.96 8.30
N TYR A 49 10.21 -6.72 9.23
CA TYR A 49 8.88 -7.31 9.07
C TYR A 49 7.81 -6.23 8.88
N ASP A 50 7.78 -5.22 9.74
CA ASP A 50 6.83 -4.11 9.67
C ASP A 50 6.96 -3.34 8.35
N LEU A 51 8.18 -3.07 7.91
CA LEU A 51 8.45 -2.44 6.61
C LEU A 51 7.96 -3.31 5.46
N LEU A 52 8.14 -4.63 5.55
CA LEU A 52 7.75 -5.58 4.53
C LEU A 52 6.22 -5.63 4.37
N ILE A 53 5.48 -5.90 5.45
CA ILE A 53 4.03 -6.03 5.40
C ILE A 53 3.36 -4.69 5.11
N ARG A 54 3.98 -3.57 5.55
CA ARG A 54 3.57 -2.23 5.15
C ARG A 54 3.66 -2.05 3.65
N ALA A 55 4.81 -2.35 3.05
CA ALA A 55 5.04 -2.15 1.64
C ALA A 55 4.17 -3.08 0.77
N LYS A 56 4.03 -4.35 1.14
CA LYS A 56 3.35 -5.37 0.34
C LYS A 56 1.83 -5.34 0.45
N THR A 57 1.31 -5.08 1.65
CA THR A 57 -0.13 -5.24 1.94
C THR A 57 -0.76 -3.94 2.40
N ALA A 58 -0.19 -3.26 3.40
CA ALA A 58 -0.81 -2.08 4.00
C ALA A 58 -0.86 -0.86 3.06
N SER A 59 0.16 -0.68 2.22
CA SER A 59 0.26 0.41 1.25
C SER A 59 -0.92 0.41 0.28
N LEU A 60 -1.33 -0.77 -0.21
CA LEU A 60 -2.43 -0.93 -1.14
C LEU A 60 -3.78 -0.62 -0.49
N ILE A 61 -4.00 -1.11 0.74
CA ILE A 61 -5.23 -0.84 1.49
C ILE A 61 -5.29 0.65 1.87
N SER A 62 -4.17 1.24 2.30
CA SER A 62 -4.03 2.67 2.55
C SER A 62 -4.40 3.50 1.31
N GLY A 63 -3.83 3.16 0.15
CA GLY A 63 -4.14 3.82 -1.10
C GLY A 63 -5.59 3.66 -1.54
N ALA A 64 -6.20 2.49 -1.34
CA ALA A 64 -7.61 2.28 -1.64
C ALA A 64 -8.53 3.17 -0.77
N CYS A 65 -8.25 3.26 0.54
CA CYS A 65 -8.96 4.17 1.43
C CYS A 65 -8.75 5.64 1.05
N GLU A 66 -7.51 6.02 0.66
CA GLU A 66 -7.19 7.36 0.20
C GLU A 66 -7.96 7.72 -1.09
N VAL A 67 -8.01 6.79 -2.06
CA VAL A 67 -8.78 6.95 -3.31
C VAL A 67 -10.27 7.11 -3.01
N GLY A 68 -10.81 6.34 -2.06
CA GLY A 68 -12.21 6.47 -1.62
C GLY A 68 -12.53 7.83 -0.97
N GLY A 69 -11.53 8.50 -0.41
CA GLY A 69 -11.64 9.85 0.15
C GLY A 69 -11.39 10.98 -0.85
N LEU A 70 -11.21 10.69 -2.15
CA LEU A 70 -11.01 11.73 -3.16
C LEU A 70 -12.28 12.60 -3.27
N GLY A 71 -12.18 13.84 -2.81
CA GLY A 71 -13.29 14.80 -2.73
C GLY A 71 -13.64 15.23 -1.30
N ALA A 72 -13.13 14.52 -0.29
CA ALA A 72 -13.19 14.95 1.10
C ALA A 72 -12.11 16.00 1.43
N PRO A 73 -12.25 16.75 2.53
CA PRO A 73 -11.18 17.59 3.08
C PRO A 73 -9.88 16.80 3.29
N ALA A 74 -8.74 17.47 3.15
CA ALA A 74 -7.42 16.82 3.24
C ALA A 74 -7.23 16.03 4.55
N ALA A 75 -7.69 16.57 5.68
CA ALA A 75 -7.60 15.90 6.98
C ALA A 75 -8.37 14.57 7.02
N GLU A 76 -9.52 14.48 6.36
CA GLU A 76 -10.33 13.25 6.29
C GLU A 76 -9.69 12.24 5.34
N ARG A 77 -9.19 12.69 4.19
CA ARG A 77 -8.44 11.84 3.25
C ARG A 77 -7.21 11.23 3.92
N GLU A 78 -6.44 12.01 4.68
CA GLU A 78 -5.29 11.51 5.43
C GLU A 78 -5.70 10.55 6.54
N ALA A 79 -6.82 10.81 7.23
CA ALA A 79 -7.34 9.90 8.24
C ALA A 79 -7.74 8.55 7.63
N LEU A 80 -8.38 8.54 6.46
CA LEU A 80 -8.70 7.33 5.72
C LEU A 80 -7.45 6.57 5.28
N ALA A 81 -6.43 7.25 4.78
CA ALA A 81 -5.16 6.63 4.41
C ALA A 81 -4.47 5.97 5.61
N ARG A 82 -4.43 6.65 6.77
CA ARG A 82 -3.89 6.10 8.03
C ARG A 82 -4.71 4.91 8.53
N PHE A 83 -6.03 4.99 8.44
CA PHE A 83 -6.90 3.88 8.78
C PHE A 83 -6.60 2.65 7.92
N GLY A 84 -6.54 2.82 6.59
CA GLY A 84 -6.24 1.73 5.66
C GLY A 84 -4.87 1.11 5.89
N GLU A 85 -3.85 1.92 6.23
CA GLU A 85 -2.54 1.40 6.61
C GLU A 85 -2.62 0.53 7.86
N LYS A 86 -3.22 1.02 8.95
CA LYS A 86 -3.32 0.26 10.20
C LYS A 86 -4.14 -1.02 10.04
N LEU A 87 -5.23 -0.95 9.28
CA LEU A 87 -6.04 -2.11 8.94
C LEU A 87 -5.22 -3.15 8.16
N GLY A 88 -4.46 -2.71 7.16
CA GLY A 88 -3.65 -3.62 6.35
C GLY A 88 -2.48 -4.25 7.11
N MET A 89 -1.84 -3.50 8.02
CA MET A 89 -0.85 -4.06 8.95
C MET A 89 -1.49 -5.16 9.80
N ALA A 90 -2.62 -4.87 10.45
CA ALA A 90 -3.31 -5.83 11.31
C ALA A 90 -3.77 -7.07 10.53
N PHE A 91 -4.27 -6.89 9.30
CA PHE A 91 -4.69 -7.98 8.44
C PHE A 91 -3.53 -8.96 8.15
N GLN A 92 -2.36 -8.45 7.75
CA GLN A 92 -1.22 -9.32 7.42
C GLN A 92 -0.65 -10.01 8.67
N ILE A 93 -0.60 -9.32 9.82
CA ILE A 93 -0.15 -9.94 11.08
C ILE A 93 -1.04 -11.13 11.46
N VAL A 94 -2.36 -10.98 11.29
CA VAL A 94 -3.31 -12.08 11.55
C VAL A 94 -3.15 -13.21 10.53
N ASP A 95 -2.99 -12.88 9.24
CA ASP A 95 -2.78 -13.86 8.17
C ASP A 95 -1.51 -14.69 8.38
N ASP A 96 -0.42 -14.07 8.85
CA ASP A 96 0.85 -14.75 9.12
C ASP A 96 0.81 -15.61 10.41
N LEU A 97 -0.16 -15.38 11.30
CA LEU A 97 -0.35 -16.15 12.54
C LEU A 97 -1.19 -17.42 12.35
N LEU A 98 -2.09 -17.43 11.36
CA LEU A 98 -3.07 -18.50 11.09
C LEU A 98 -2.47 -19.64 10.26
#